data_AF-A0A7S2NE33-F1
#
_entry.id   AF-A0A7S2NE33-F1
#
_cell.length_a   1.000
_cell.length_b   1.000
_cell.length_c   1.000
_cell.angle_alpha   90.00
_cell.angle_beta   90.00
_cell.angle_gamma   90.00
#
_symmetry.space_group_name_H-M   'P 1'
#
loop_
_entity.id
_entity.type
_entity.pdbx_description
1 polymer ?
#
loop_
_entity_poly.entity_id
_entity_poly.type
_entity_poly.pdbx_seq_one_letter_code
_entity_poly.pdbx_strand_id
1 'polypeptide(L)'
;MIYARPRGDSRATGSACVVTRDPVTTPLTDEGYQAVLATDASSLIVFVRRVAVEVLGLDVRDEAGLSELARSPPPSMSDLQSTLRTAAATWLCRRGPDGACEVSRADG
;
A
#
# COMPACT_ATOMS: atom_id res chain seq x y z
N MET A 1 41.43 18.20 -22.91
CA MET A 1 41.13 17.37 -21.72
C MET A 1 39.62 17.39 -21.52
N ILE A 2 38.95 16.27 -21.78
CA ILE A 2 37.49 16.12 -21.64
C ILE A 2 37.28 14.92 -20.72
N TYR A 3 36.87 15.17 -19.48
CA TYR A 3 36.47 14.10 -18.57
C TYR A 3 35.02 13.74 -18.89
N ALA A 4 34.81 12.62 -19.59
CA ALA A 4 33.49 12.04 -19.74
C ALA A 4 33.06 11.44 -18.40
N ARG A 5 32.00 12.01 -17.81
CA ARG A 5 31.32 11.47 -16.64
C ARG A 5 30.85 10.03 -16.92
N PRO A 6 31.02 9.08 -15.97
CA PRO A 6 30.45 7.76 -16.14
C PRO A 6 28.93 7.89 -16.21
N ARG A 7 28.33 7.36 -17.28
CA ARG A 7 26.91 7.07 -17.32
C ARG A 7 26.66 6.05 -16.22
N GLY A 8 25.92 6.46 -15.20
CA GLY A 8 25.42 5.56 -14.17
C GLY A 8 24.71 4.41 -14.85
N ASP A 9 25.32 3.23 -14.70
CA ASP A 9 24.78 1.96 -15.08
C ASP A 9 23.43 1.80 -14.37
N SER A 10 22.35 2.11 -15.08
CA SER A 10 20.98 1.87 -14.63
C SER A 10 20.53 0.47 -15.07
N ARG A 11 21.45 -0.48 -15.05
CA ARG A 11 21.18 -1.88 -15.36
C ARG A 11 21.11 -2.69 -14.07
N ALA A 12 20.24 -2.26 -13.16
CA ALA A 12 19.67 -3.14 -12.15
C ALA A 12 18.62 -4.05 -12.82
N THR A 13 19.06 -4.89 -13.75
CA THR A 13 18.35 -6.12 -14.10
C THR A 13 18.69 -7.14 -13.01
N GLY A 14 18.10 -6.91 -11.85
CA GLY A 14 18.16 -7.78 -10.69
C GLY A 14 16.78 -7.77 -10.08
N SER A 15 15.86 -8.52 -10.69
CA SER A 15 14.55 -8.87 -10.14
C SER A 15 14.70 -9.78 -8.92
N ALA A 16 15.53 -9.37 -7.96
CA ALA A 16 15.46 -9.90 -6.62
C ALA A 16 14.35 -9.09 -5.95
N CYS A 17 13.16 -9.70 -5.84
CA CYS A 17 12.11 -9.23 -4.96
C CYS A 17 12.64 -9.34 -3.52
N VAL A 18 13.53 -8.42 -3.12
CA VAL A 18 14.00 -8.35 -1.75
C VAL A 18 12.78 -7.94 -0.95
N VAL A 19 12.24 -8.91 -0.20
CA VAL A 19 11.24 -8.66 0.84
C VAL A 19 11.93 -7.78 1.87
N THR A 20 11.82 -6.47 1.66
CA THR A 20 12.42 -5.46 2.52
C THR A 20 11.41 -5.17 3.62
N ARG A 21 11.86 -4.99 4.85
CA ARG A 21 10.96 -4.59 5.96
C ARG A 21 10.43 -3.15 5.80
N ASP A 22 10.96 -2.41 4.83
CA ASP A 22 10.49 -1.10 4.43
C ASP A 22 9.10 -1.17 3.79
N PRO A 23 8.07 -0.58 4.41
CA PRO A 23 6.70 -0.65 3.91
C PRO A 23 6.52 0.08 2.57
N VAL A 24 7.48 0.93 2.17
CA VAL A 24 7.47 1.71 0.92
C VAL A 24 8.03 0.93 -0.27
N THR A 25 8.89 -0.06 -0.03
CA THR A 25 9.55 -0.84 -1.10
C THR A 25 9.22 -2.31 -1.07
N THR A 26 8.62 -2.80 0.03
CA THR A 26 8.19 -4.19 0.12
C THR A 26 7.15 -4.53 -0.97
N PRO A 27 7.18 -5.76 -1.51
CA PRO A 27 6.18 -6.21 -2.48
C PRO A 27 4.78 -6.25 -1.85
N LEU A 28 3.75 -5.84 -2.61
CA LEU A 28 2.35 -5.87 -2.20
C LEU A 28 1.77 -7.30 -2.29
N THR A 29 2.49 -8.28 -1.76
CA THR A 29 2.12 -9.69 -1.69
C THR A 29 1.88 -10.10 -0.25
N ASP A 30 1.37 -11.32 -0.04
CA ASP A 30 1.19 -11.87 1.31
C ASP A 30 2.51 -11.93 2.08
N GLU A 31 3.61 -12.32 1.44
CA GLU A 31 4.92 -12.38 2.11
C GLU A 31 5.41 -10.99 2.55
N GLY A 32 5.17 -9.97 1.72
CA GLY A 32 5.49 -8.58 2.07
C GLY A 32 4.62 -8.04 3.20
N TYR A 33 3.32 -8.40 3.21
CA TYR A 33 2.42 -8.06 4.31
C TYR A 33 2.88 -8.69 5.63
N GLN A 34 3.20 -9.99 5.63
CA GLN A 34 3.73 -10.68 6.82
C GLN A 34 5.03 -10.05 7.32
N ALA A 35 5.92 -9.64 6.40
CA ALA A 35 7.17 -8.97 6.77
C ALA A 35 6.94 -7.61 7.46
N VAL A 36 5.95 -6.84 6.99
CA VAL A 36 5.58 -5.54 7.60
C VAL A 36 4.80 -5.73 8.90
N LEU A 37 3.92 -6.74 8.95
CA LEU A 37 3.14 -7.12 10.14
C LEU A 37 4.06 -7.48 11.31
N ALA A 38 5.19 -8.13 11.03
CA ALA A 38 6.22 -8.47 12.01
C ALA A 38 7.10 -7.28 12.46
N THR A 39 6.86 -6.08 11.93
CA THR A 39 7.67 -4.88 12.21
C THR A 39 6.94 -3.97 13.21
N ASP A 40 6.15 -3.00 12.73
CA ASP A 40 5.49 -1.99 13.57
C ASP A 40 4.17 -1.56 12.94
N ALA A 41 3.20 -1.15 13.78
CA ALA A 41 1.91 -0.65 13.31
C ALA A 41 2.05 0.55 12.36
N SER A 42 3.03 1.43 12.59
CA SER A 42 3.33 2.57 11.71
C SER A 42 3.75 2.12 10.30
N SER A 43 4.51 1.03 10.21
CA SER A 43 4.92 0.46 8.92
C SER A 43 3.73 -0.18 8.21
N LEU A 44 2.84 -0.81 8.97
CA LEU A 44 1.60 -1.38 8.45
C LEU A 44 0.71 -0.30 7.83
N ILE A 45 0.57 0.87 8.46
CA ILE A 45 -0.19 2.02 7.90
C ILE A 45 0.30 2.38 6.50
N VAL A 46 1.62 2.49 6.32
CA VAL A 46 2.23 2.84 5.02
C VAL A 46 1.98 1.75 3.99
N PHE A 47 2.11 0.48 4.37
CA PHE A 47 1.85 -0.65 3.49
C PHE A 47 0.39 -0.70 3.04
N VAL A 48 -0.54 -0.59 4.00
CA VAL A 48 -1.99 -0.59 3.74
C VAL A 48 -2.38 0.58 2.84
N ARG A 49 -1.81 1.78 3.06
CA ARG A 49 -2.02 2.92 2.17
C ARG A 49 -1.57 2.62 0.75
N ARG A 50 -0.42 1.96 0.57
CA ARG A 50 0.04 1.54 -0.77
C ARG A 50 -0.87 0.49 -1.39
N VAL A 51 -1.34 -0.49 -0.62
CA VAL A 51 -2.31 -1.48 -1.11
C VAL A 51 -3.59 -0.79 -1.57
N ALA A 52 -4.12 0.15 -0.79
CA ALA A 52 -5.31 0.90 -1.16
C ALA A 52 -5.11 1.66 -2.48
N VAL A 53 -4.01 2.40 -2.63
CA VAL A 53 -3.76 3.24 -3.81
C VAL A 53 -3.39 2.40 -5.04
N GLU A 54 -2.44 1.48 -4.91
CA GLU A 54 -1.86 0.75 -6.05
C GLU A 54 -2.68 -0.47 -6.47
N VAL A 55 -3.33 -1.17 -5.53
CA VAL A 55 -4.10 -2.39 -5.83
C VAL A 55 -5.57 -2.08 -6.06
N LEU A 56 -6.15 -1.20 -5.23
CA LEU A 56 -7.58 -0.89 -5.28
C LEU A 56 -7.89 0.45 -5.97
N GLY A 57 -6.88 1.30 -6.23
CA GLY A 57 -7.11 2.64 -6.77
C GLY A 57 -7.87 3.57 -5.80
N LEU A 58 -7.77 3.30 -4.50
CA LEU A 58 -8.46 4.03 -3.44
C LEU A 58 -7.47 4.92 -2.68
N ASP A 59 -7.92 6.12 -2.34
CA ASP A 59 -7.19 7.05 -1.48
C ASP A 59 -7.71 7.00 -0.04
N VAL A 60 -6.87 7.39 0.90
CA VAL A 60 -7.18 7.38 2.33
C VAL A 60 -7.75 8.74 2.68
N ARG A 61 -9.04 8.77 3.01
CA ARG A 61 -9.69 10.01 3.42
C ARG A 61 -9.52 10.27 4.92
N ASP A 62 -9.55 9.20 5.72
CA ASP A 62 -9.48 9.29 7.17
C ASP A 62 -8.39 8.38 7.73
N GLU A 63 -7.39 9.01 8.34
CA GLU A 63 -6.23 8.32 8.93
C GLU A 63 -6.60 7.58 10.23
N ALA A 64 -7.72 7.90 10.88
CA ALA A 64 -8.15 7.20 12.08
C ALA A 64 -8.60 5.77 11.74
N GLY A 65 -9.31 5.58 10.63
CA GLY A 65 -9.67 4.25 10.13
C GLY A 65 -8.43 3.39 9.81
N LEU A 66 -7.40 4.01 9.26
CA LEU A 66 -6.13 3.34 8.96
C LEU A 66 -5.33 2.99 10.23
N SER A 67 -5.36 3.87 11.22
CA SER A 67 -4.73 3.67 12.52
C SER A 67 -5.42 2.56 13.31
N GLU A 68 -6.75 2.48 13.28
CA GLU A 68 -7.51 1.42 13.92
C GLU A 68 -7.24 0.06 13.25
N LEU A 69 -7.18 0.05 11.91
CA LEU A 69 -6.81 -1.15 11.17
C LEU A 69 -5.37 -1.59 11.47
N ALA A 70 -4.45 -0.64 11.68
CA ALA A 70 -3.10 -0.95 12.10
C ALA A 70 -2.98 -1.45 13.55
N ARG A 71 -3.94 -1.09 14.43
CA ARG A 71 -4.04 -1.63 15.80
C ARG A 71 -4.60 -3.05 15.82
N SER A 72 -5.55 -3.34 14.94
CA SER A 72 -6.15 -4.67 14.80
C SER A 72 -5.89 -5.23 13.40
N PRO A 73 -4.62 -5.52 13.06
CA PRO A 73 -4.29 -5.97 11.73
C PRO A 73 -4.86 -7.36 11.49
N PRO A 74 -5.52 -7.59 10.34
CA PRO A 74 -5.93 -8.93 9.96
C PRO A 74 -4.72 -9.84 9.76
N PRO A 75 -4.83 -11.15 10.05
CA PRO A 75 -3.70 -12.07 9.97
C PRO A 75 -3.24 -12.38 8.54
N SER A 76 -4.05 -12.04 7.54
CA SER A 76 -3.84 -12.43 6.13
C SER A 76 -4.17 -11.28 5.18
N MET A 77 -3.48 -11.25 4.04
CA MET A 77 -3.71 -10.25 2.98
C MET A 77 -5.13 -10.29 2.40
N SER A 78 -5.75 -11.47 2.35
CA SER A 78 -7.14 -11.64 1.88
C SER A 78 -8.17 -11.00 2.82
N ASP A 79 -7.97 -11.15 4.12
CA ASP A 79 -8.78 -10.48 5.14
C ASP A 79 -8.56 -8.97 5.07
N LEU A 80 -7.30 -8.53 4.92
CA LEU A 80 -6.99 -7.11 4.71
C LEU A 80 -7.78 -6.54 3.53
N GLN A 81 -7.77 -7.20 2.38
CA GLN A 81 -8.52 -6.74 1.20
C GLN A 81 -10.03 -6.71 1.45
N SER A 82 -10.56 -7.70 2.16
CA SER A 82 -11.98 -7.77 2.50
C SER A 82 -12.36 -6.61 3.43
N THR A 83 -11.58 -6.38 4.49
CA THR A 83 -11.73 -5.24 5.39
C THR A 83 -11.61 -3.94 4.63
N LEU A 84 -10.61 -3.77 3.75
CA LEU A 84 -10.43 -2.56 2.95
C LEU A 84 -11.62 -2.32 2.01
N ARG A 85 -12.19 -3.36 1.40
CA ARG A 85 -13.40 -3.23 0.57
C ARG A 85 -14.62 -2.79 1.38
N THR A 86 -14.84 -3.37 2.56
CA THR A 86 -15.94 -2.97 3.46
C THR A 86 -15.71 -1.56 4.02
N ALA A 87 -14.48 -1.24 4.38
CA ALA A 87 -14.03 0.04 4.92
C ALA A 87 -13.94 1.15 3.87
N ALA A 88 -13.88 0.79 2.58
CA ALA A 88 -13.90 1.74 1.49
C ALA A 88 -15.21 2.52 1.37
N ALA A 89 -16.23 2.08 2.11
CA ALA A 89 -17.47 2.83 2.27
C ALA A 89 -17.36 3.96 3.31
N THR A 90 -16.41 3.88 4.26
CA THR A 90 -16.36 4.73 5.46
C THR A 90 -15.18 5.70 5.47
N TRP A 91 -13.95 5.22 5.25
CA TRP A 91 -12.73 6.04 5.40
C TRP A 91 -11.76 5.97 4.22
N LEU A 92 -11.99 5.08 3.25
CA LEU A 92 -11.34 5.18 1.94
C LEU A 92 -12.29 5.82 0.94
N CYS A 93 -11.73 6.35 -0.13
CA CYS A 93 -12.51 6.86 -1.25
C CYS A 93 -11.88 6.43 -2.57
N ARG A 94 -12.69 6.20 -3.58
CA ARG A 94 -12.16 6.07 -4.94
C ARG A 94 -11.91 7.47 -5.47
N ARG A 95 -10.70 7.70 -5.98
CA ARG A 95 -10.39 8.97 -6.64
C ARG A 95 -11.09 9.00 -7.99
N GLY A 96 -12.15 9.81 -8.09
CA GLY A 96 -12.84 10.05 -9.36
C GLY A 96 -11.99 10.87 -10.34
N PRO A 97 -12.39 10.93 -11.62
CA PRO A 97 -11.70 11.73 -12.65
C PRO A 97 -11.67 13.23 -12.31
N ASP A 98 -12.66 13.70 -11.56
CA ASP A 98 -12.75 15.09 -11.09
C ASP A 98 -11.98 15.35 -9.79
N GLY A 99 -11.22 14.37 -9.29
CA GLY A 99 -10.53 14.44 -8.00
C GLY A 99 -11.45 14.36 -6.78
N ALA A 100 -12.76 14.16 -6.99
CA ALA A 100 -13.72 13.92 -5.93
C ALA A 100 -13.53 12.53 -5.33
N CYS A 101 -13.58 12.45 -4.00
CA CYS A 101 -13.66 11.19 -3.27
C CYS A 101 -15.06 10.58 -3.46
N GLU A 102 -15.20 9.64 -4.38
CA GLU A 102 -16.42 8.86 -4.53
C GLU A 102 -16.37 7.67 -3.57
N VAL A 103 -17.28 7.63 -2.61
CA VAL A 103 -17.46 6.45 -1.77
C VAL A 103 -17.94 5.33 -2.68
N SER A 104 -17.20 4.23 -2.73
CA SER A 104 -17.57 3.06 -3.54
C SER A 104 -18.85 2.46 -2.96
N ARG A 105 -20.00 2.95 -3.40
CA ARG A 105 -21.28 2.30 -3.17
C ARG A 105 -21.24 1.00 -3.96
N ALA A 106 -21.06 -0.11 -3.25
CA ALA A 106 -21.35 -1.42 -3.80
C ALA A 106 -22.86 -1.45 -4.06
N ASP A 107 -23.25 -1.22 -5.31
CA ASP A 107 -24.63 -1.42 -5.77
C ASP A 107 -24.84 -2.92 -6.01
N GLY A 108 -25.70 -3.51 -5.17
CA GLY A 108 -26.53 -4.70 -5.42
C GLY A 108 -25.87 -5.98 -5.87
#